data_AF-A0A820MFN3-F1
#
_entry.id   AF-A0A820MFN3-F1
#
_cell.length_a   1.000
_cell.length_b   1.000
_cell.length_c   1.000
_cell.angle_alpha   90.00
_cell.angle_beta   90.00
_cell.angle_gamma   90.00
#
_symmetry.space_group_name_H-M   'P 1'
#
loop_
_entity.id
_entity.type
_entity.pdbx_description
1 polymer ?
#
loop_
_entity_poly.entity_id
_entity_poly.type
_entity_poly.pdbx_seq_one_letter_code
_entity_poly.pdbx_strand_id
1 'polypeptide(L)'
;MDTMVSDDNLSSSLQTTLAVGGALALVAAAVIHRHKDKLSSFLVKDFAIEEMNQDTDWQRLTISAQAQGCSEARVAASLGSRPLLTTGKSNTDDRLYTTFYEGFQIGKDIAAKRGDGKCLGYRVDRESAYQWVSYEEADQIGTEIGSGLIQLGENNGQNTFIGIYAVNSVEWMTTALACHFHSMVYVPLYDTLGEPAIIHIINQTLLKTVFVDKPENVLALLKLANQVSTLKRIVLTKKLPSDKDLEIRNKAKEVGIEIMTYNQLRELGQSKPAVHHPPTPDDIFEICYTSGTTGLPKGAILTHKNA
;
A
#
# COMPACT_ATOMS: atom_id res chain seq x y z
N MET A 1 23.66 4.04 37.98
CA MET A 1 23.74 5.38 37.37
C MET A 1 24.22 5.15 35.97
N ASP A 2 23.43 5.49 34.96
CA ASP A 2 23.83 5.78 33.58
C ASP A 2 22.51 6.05 32.81
N THR A 3 22.01 7.28 32.92
CA THR A 3 22.10 8.35 31.89
C THR A 3 21.20 8.10 30.68
N MET A 4 20.06 8.81 30.68
CA MET A 4 19.30 9.15 29.49
C MET A 4 20.23 9.78 28.44
N VAL A 5 20.11 9.36 27.19
CA VAL A 5 20.59 10.13 26.03
C VAL A 5 19.36 10.51 25.20
N SER A 6 19.28 11.81 24.92
CA SER A 6 18.19 12.60 24.36
C SER A 6 17.84 12.30 22.90
N ASP A 7 16.57 12.57 22.57
CA ASP A 7 15.85 12.40 21.28
C ASP A 7 16.32 13.26 20.08
N ASP A 8 17.44 14.00 20.19
CA ASP A 8 17.71 15.13 19.28
C ASP A 8 18.62 14.87 18.08
N ASN A 9 18.79 13.62 17.61
CA ASN A 9 19.65 13.35 16.43
C ASN A 9 19.12 12.31 15.44
N LEU A 10 17.80 12.23 15.26
CA LEU A 10 17.22 11.53 14.10
C LEU A 10 17.35 12.42 12.86
N SER A 11 18.44 12.24 12.12
CA SER A 11 18.71 12.92 10.86
C SER A 11 17.57 12.72 9.85
N SER A 12 17.32 13.75 9.02
CA SER A 12 16.26 13.83 8.00
C SER A 12 16.15 12.64 7.03
N SER A 13 17.18 11.81 6.91
CA SER A 13 17.16 10.58 6.11
C SER A 13 16.20 9.51 6.67
N LEU A 14 16.05 9.39 7.99
CA LEU A 14 15.22 8.35 8.62
C LEU A 14 13.71 8.61 8.48
N GLN A 15 13.29 9.88 8.35
CA GLN A 15 11.90 10.22 8.04
C GLN A 15 11.52 9.85 6.59
N THR A 16 12.50 9.81 5.68
CA THR A 16 12.29 9.42 4.28
C THR A 16 12.12 7.91 4.14
N THR A 17 12.84 7.12 4.96
CA THR A 17 12.77 5.66 5.00
C THR A 17 11.41 5.12 5.49
N LEU A 18 10.74 5.83 6.39
CA LEU A 18 9.40 5.47 6.86
C LEU A 18 8.27 5.84 5.88
N ALA A 19 8.57 6.59 4.81
CA ALA A 19 7.63 6.95 3.75
C ALA A 19 7.54 5.89 2.64
N VAL A 20 8.42 4.89 2.63
CA VAL A 20 8.49 3.90 1.54
C VAL A 20 7.60 2.70 1.85
N GLY A 21 6.33 2.81 1.44
CA GLY A 21 5.48 1.72 0.93
C GLY A 21 5.10 0.58 1.90
N GLY A 22 3.79 0.44 2.17
CA GLY A 22 3.22 -0.73 2.85
C GLY A 22 3.54 -2.09 2.20
N ALA A 23 3.88 -2.12 0.90
CA ALA A 23 4.37 -3.31 0.20
C ALA A 23 5.79 -3.71 0.66
N LEU A 24 6.69 -2.74 0.87
CA LEU A 24 8.03 -2.96 1.42
C LEU A 24 7.99 -3.41 2.88
N ALA A 25 7.02 -2.93 3.65
CA ALA A 25 6.78 -3.40 5.02
C ALA A 25 6.29 -4.85 5.06
N LEU A 26 5.49 -5.30 4.09
CA LEU A 26 5.06 -6.70 3.97
C LEU A 26 6.19 -7.63 3.52
N VAL A 27 7.00 -7.21 2.55
CA VAL A 27 8.20 -7.96 2.12
C VAL A 27 9.22 -8.01 3.28
N ALA A 28 9.46 -6.90 3.96
CA ALA A 28 10.31 -6.85 5.14
C ALA A 28 9.75 -7.69 6.30
N ALA A 29 8.45 -7.63 6.59
CA ALA A 29 7.81 -8.43 7.64
C ALA A 29 7.83 -9.93 7.30
N ALA A 30 7.63 -10.32 6.04
CA ALA A 30 7.74 -11.70 5.58
C ALA A 30 9.17 -12.23 5.69
N VAL A 31 10.17 -11.41 5.35
CA VAL A 31 11.61 -11.74 5.51
C VAL A 31 11.99 -11.83 7.00
N ILE A 32 11.55 -10.88 7.82
CA ILE A 32 11.79 -10.83 9.28
C ILE A 32 11.12 -12.02 9.99
N HIS A 33 9.90 -12.38 9.61
CA HIS A 33 9.16 -13.49 10.19
C HIS A 33 9.77 -14.85 9.79
N ARG A 34 10.17 -15.01 8.52
CA ARG A 34 10.76 -16.26 7.98
C ARG A 34 12.17 -16.55 8.51
N HIS A 35 12.90 -15.52 8.93
CA HIS A 35 14.27 -15.66 9.43
C HIS A 35 14.43 -15.20 10.88
N LYS A 36 13.35 -15.10 11.66
CA LYS A 36 13.37 -14.59 13.04
C LYS A 36 14.40 -15.28 13.94
N ASP A 37 14.61 -16.58 13.74
CA ASP A 37 15.59 -17.39 14.50
C ASP A 37 17.04 -17.18 14.03
N LYS A 38 17.25 -16.66 12.81
CA LYS A 38 18.56 -16.31 12.23
C LYS A 38 18.88 -14.81 12.34
N LEU A 39 17.86 -13.96 12.40
CA LEU A 39 17.94 -12.49 12.47
C LEU A 39 18.01 -11.96 13.90
N SER A 40 17.77 -12.81 14.90
CA SER A 40 17.91 -12.49 16.33
C SER A 40 19.31 -11.99 16.72
N SER A 41 20.32 -12.16 15.84
CA SER A 41 21.70 -11.69 15.98
C SER A 41 22.06 -10.47 15.12
N PHE A 42 21.10 -9.85 14.43
CA PHE A 42 21.34 -8.75 13.49
C PHE A 42 20.72 -7.43 14.00
N LEU A 43 21.51 -6.37 14.06
CA LEU A 43 21.03 -5.00 14.24
C LEU A 43 20.78 -4.40 12.86
N VAL A 44 19.51 -4.25 12.47
CA VAL A 44 19.15 -3.52 11.24
C VAL A 44 19.43 -2.04 11.49
N LYS A 45 20.53 -1.53 10.92
CA LYS A 45 21.01 -0.16 11.20
C LYS A 45 20.52 0.89 10.20
N ASP A 46 20.40 0.56 8.91
CA ASP A 46 20.03 1.53 7.88
C ASP A 46 19.27 0.91 6.71
N PHE A 47 18.46 1.73 6.05
CA PHE A 47 17.89 1.48 4.73
C PHE A 47 18.46 2.53 3.78
N ALA A 48 19.00 2.10 2.64
CA ALA A 48 19.48 3.01 1.61
C ALA A 48 18.92 2.59 0.25
N ILE A 49 18.49 3.58 -0.53
CA ILE A 49 18.20 3.43 -1.96
C ILE A 49 19.41 4.03 -2.68
N GLU A 50 20.25 3.19 -3.28
CA GLU A 50 21.34 3.67 -4.12
C GLU A 50 20.91 3.68 -5.59
N GLU A 51 20.85 4.86 -6.20
CA GLU A 51 20.83 4.99 -7.66
C GLU A 51 22.24 4.77 -8.20
N MET A 52 22.43 3.83 -9.13
CA MET A 52 23.68 3.76 -9.90
C MET A 52 23.45 3.56 -11.41
N ASN A 53 24.03 4.51 -12.14
CA ASN A 53 24.50 4.58 -13.53
C ASN A 53 23.52 4.40 -14.71
N GLN A 54 23.71 5.32 -15.67
CA GLN A 54 22.83 5.70 -16.78
C GLN A 54 22.74 4.71 -17.95
N ASP A 55 23.22 3.47 -17.81
CA ASP A 55 23.40 2.54 -18.93
C ASP A 55 22.51 1.28 -18.89
N THR A 56 21.53 1.21 -18.00
CA THR A 56 20.54 0.12 -18.00
C THR A 56 19.13 0.67 -17.77
N ASP A 57 18.20 0.35 -18.66
CA ASP A 57 16.76 0.75 -18.68
C ASP A 57 15.92 0.26 -17.46
N TRP A 58 16.56 -0.16 -16.38
CA TRP A 58 15.88 -0.67 -15.18
C TRP A 58 16.57 -0.14 -13.91
N GLN A 59 15.79 0.51 -13.04
CA GLN A 59 16.24 0.88 -11.70
C GLN A 59 16.20 -0.36 -10.78
N ARG A 60 17.27 -0.58 -10.02
CA ARG A 60 17.44 -1.72 -9.11
C ARG A 60 17.28 -1.24 -7.67
N LEU A 61 16.32 -1.80 -6.93
CA LEU A 61 16.21 -1.61 -5.48
C LEU A 61 17.15 -2.61 -4.77
N THR A 62 18.10 -2.13 -3.97
CA THR A 62 18.97 -2.99 -3.15
C THR A 62 18.65 -2.75 -1.67
N ILE A 63 18.33 -3.81 -0.93
CA ILE A 63 18.16 -3.76 0.52
C ILE A 63 19.41 -4.35 1.17
N SER A 64 20.14 -3.56 1.95
CA SER A 64 21.34 -4.01 2.69
C SER A 64 21.06 -4.10 4.19
N ALA A 65 21.36 -5.25 4.81
CA ALA A 65 21.35 -5.43 6.26
C ALA A 65 22.75 -5.88 6.75
N GLN A 66 23.20 -5.35 7.88
CA GLN A 66 24.55 -5.61 8.42
C GLN A 66 24.50 -6.54 9.63
N ALA A 67 25.28 -7.64 9.60
CA ALA A 67 25.44 -8.55 10.73
C ALA A 67 26.34 -7.94 11.81
N GLN A 68 26.03 -8.14 13.09
CA GLN A 68 26.89 -7.68 14.18
C GLN A 68 28.23 -8.47 14.15
N GLY A 69 29.35 -7.78 13.96
CA GLY A 69 30.69 -8.38 14.03
C GLY A 69 31.35 -8.82 12.71
N CYS A 70 30.73 -8.57 11.54
CA CYS A 70 31.35 -8.81 10.23
C CYS A 70 31.56 -7.49 9.48
N SER A 71 32.82 -7.11 9.25
CA SER A 71 33.18 -5.87 8.53
C SER A 71 32.97 -5.94 7.02
N GLU A 72 32.68 -7.12 6.44
CA GLU A 72 32.72 -7.30 4.97
C GLU A 72 31.53 -8.08 4.35
N ALA A 73 30.47 -8.40 5.09
CA ALA A 73 29.33 -9.12 4.51
C ALA A 73 28.26 -8.14 3.98
N ARG A 74 28.30 -7.84 2.67
CA ARG A 74 27.23 -7.15 1.93
C ARG A 74 26.30 -8.20 1.31
N VAL A 75 25.07 -8.32 1.81
CA VAL A 75 24.05 -9.14 1.13
C VAL A 75 23.32 -8.25 0.13
N ALA A 76 23.71 -8.34 -1.14
CA ALA A 76 22.98 -7.73 -2.25
C ALA A 76 21.90 -8.70 -2.72
N ALA A 77 20.63 -8.35 -2.54
CA ALA A 77 19.54 -9.06 -3.19
C ALA A 77 19.42 -8.58 -4.65
N SER A 78 20.21 -9.19 -5.52
CA SER A 78 19.98 -9.19 -6.96
C SER A 78 19.17 -10.42 -7.32
N LEU A 79 17.89 -10.26 -7.66
CA LEU A 79 17.20 -11.30 -8.43
C LEU A 79 17.44 -11.03 -9.92
N GLY A 80 18.59 -11.50 -10.42
CA GLY A 80 18.75 -11.69 -11.86
C GLY A 80 17.69 -12.68 -12.34
N SER A 81 16.98 -12.35 -13.42
CA SER A 81 16.04 -13.18 -14.22
C SER A 81 15.12 -14.18 -13.49
N ARG A 82 14.94 -14.07 -12.18
CA ARG A 82 14.13 -14.96 -11.35
C ARG A 82 13.02 -14.14 -10.67
N PRO A 83 11.74 -14.54 -10.79
CA PRO A 83 10.63 -13.84 -10.14
C PRO A 83 10.76 -13.90 -8.61
N LEU A 84 10.47 -12.78 -7.94
CA LEU A 84 10.48 -12.63 -6.48
C LEU A 84 9.53 -13.64 -5.78
N LEU A 85 8.48 -14.07 -6.47
CA LEU A 85 7.43 -14.94 -5.92
C LEU A 85 7.74 -16.45 -5.97
N THR A 86 8.94 -16.89 -6.38
CA THR A 86 9.22 -18.33 -6.61
C THR A 86 9.55 -19.18 -5.37
N THR A 87 9.26 -18.76 -4.13
CA THR A 87 9.67 -19.56 -2.94
C THR A 87 8.60 -19.84 -1.90
N GLY A 88 7.44 -20.34 -2.36
CA GLY A 88 6.51 -21.13 -1.54
C GLY A 88 6.96 -22.58 -1.38
N LYS A 89 8.09 -22.85 -0.71
CA LYS A 89 8.36 -24.18 -0.14
C LYS A 89 8.11 -24.10 1.36
N SER A 90 6.89 -24.37 1.77
CA SER A 90 6.63 -24.82 3.14
C SER A 90 6.75 -26.34 3.16
N ASN A 91 7.19 -26.96 4.26
CA ASN A 91 7.32 -28.42 4.38
C ASN A 91 5.99 -29.20 4.24
N THR A 92 4.88 -28.54 3.88
CA THR A 92 3.53 -29.10 3.79
C THR A 92 2.71 -28.61 2.59
N ASP A 93 3.23 -27.70 1.76
CA ASP A 93 2.49 -27.11 0.63
C ASP A 93 3.47 -26.51 -0.38
N ASP A 94 3.55 -27.12 -1.57
CA ASP A 94 4.45 -26.78 -2.69
C ASP A 94 3.81 -25.81 -3.70
N ARG A 95 2.67 -25.17 -3.35
CA ARG A 95 1.99 -24.23 -4.24
C ARG A 95 2.85 -22.98 -4.48
N LEU A 96 3.37 -22.87 -5.70
CA LEU A 96 3.95 -21.64 -6.23
C LEU A 96 2.81 -20.66 -6.53
N TYR A 97 2.92 -19.42 -6.05
CA TYR A 97 2.03 -18.33 -6.44
C TYR A 97 2.82 -17.35 -7.31
N THR A 98 2.10 -16.73 -8.24
CA THR A 98 2.65 -15.85 -9.26
C THR A 98 1.99 -14.48 -9.25
N THR A 99 0.95 -14.34 -8.43
CA THR A 99 0.29 -13.07 -8.14
C THR A 99 -0.01 -12.91 -6.65
N PHE A 100 -0.23 -11.65 -6.24
CA PHE A 100 -0.59 -11.35 -4.85
C PHE A 100 -1.96 -11.94 -4.48
N TYR A 101 -2.88 -12.02 -5.45
CA TYR A 101 -4.18 -12.67 -5.28
C TYR A 101 -4.01 -14.15 -4.91
N GLU A 102 -3.22 -14.90 -5.69
CA GLU A 102 -2.95 -16.32 -5.41
C GLU A 102 -2.27 -16.50 -4.05
N GLY A 103 -1.28 -15.65 -3.73
CA GLY A 103 -0.60 -15.66 -2.44
C GLY A 103 -1.56 -15.44 -1.27
N PHE A 104 -2.49 -14.49 -1.41
CA PHE A 104 -3.50 -14.21 -0.40
C PHE A 104 -4.47 -15.40 -0.22
N GLN A 105 -4.96 -16.00 -1.31
CA GLN A 105 -5.85 -17.17 -1.25
C GLN A 105 -5.16 -18.39 -0.60
N ILE A 106 -3.87 -18.63 -0.90
CA ILE A 106 -3.09 -19.66 -0.21
C ILE A 106 -2.94 -19.34 1.27
N GLY A 107 -2.68 -18.09 1.62
CA GLY A 107 -2.62 -17.62 3.02
C GLY A 107 -3.92 -17.90 3.78
N LYS A 108 -5.06 -17.59 3.15
CA LYS A 108 -6.41 -17.88 3.66
C LYS A 108 -6.61 -19.37 3.91
N ASP A 109 -6.26 -20.23 2.95
CA ASP A 109 -6.35 -21.69 3.09
C ASP A 109 -5.50 -22.23 4.25
N ILE A 110 -4.27 -21.73 4.39
CA ILE A 110 -3.35 -22.16 5.46
C ILE A 110 -3.88 -21.73 6.82
N ALA A 111 -4.35 -20.48 6.94
CA ALA A 111 -4.92 -19.95 8.18
C ALA A 111 -6.17 -20.74 8.61
N ALA A 112 -7.04 -21.10 7.66
CA ALA A 112 -8.21 -21.93 7.91
C ALA A 112 -7.82 -23.32 8.46
N LYS A 113 -6.77 -23.94 7.92
CA LYS A 113 -6.25 -25.25 8.40
C LYS A 113 -5.61 -25.17 9.79
N ARG A 114 -4.94 -24.05 10.11
CA ARG A 114 -4.23 -23.86 11.39
C ARG A 114 -5.13 -23.39 12.52
N GLY A 115 -6.28 -22.79 12.19
CA GLY A 115 -7.22 -22.22 13.16
C GLY A 115 -6.72 -20.94 13.83
N ASP A 116 -5.65 -20.30 13.34
CA ASP A 116 -5.13 -19.05 13.89
C ASP A 116 -5.75 -17.82 13.22
N GLY A 117 -6.25 -17.92 11.99
CA GLY A 117 -7.10 -16.97 11.27
C GLY A 117 -6.49 -15.59 10.97
N LYS A 118 -5.48 -15.15 11.73
CA LYS A 118 -4.94 -13.78 11.78
C LYS A 118 -4.26 -13.37 10.47
N CYS A 119 -4.69 -12.24 9.93
CA CYS A 119 -4.12 -11.63 8.72
C CYS A 119 -3.50 -10.25 9.01
N LEU A 120 -4.33 -9.26 9.39
CA LEU A 120 -3.88 -7.88 9.58
C LEU A 120 -3.90 -7.48 11.05
N GLY A 121 -2.73 -7.22 11.63
CA GLY A 121 -2.60 -6.76 13.00
C GLY A 121 -2.65 -5.24 13.09
N TYR A 122 -3.48 -4.69 13.98
CA TYR A 122 -3.54 -3.26 14.28
C TYR A 122 -3.69 -3.00 15.77
N ARG A 123 -3.40 -1.77 16.20
CA ARG A 123 -3.60 -1.31 17.58
C ARG A 123 -4.09 0.13 17.57
N VAL A 124 -4.92 0.49 18.55
CA VAL A 124 -5.51 1.83 18.65
C VAL A 124 -4.46 2.87 19.03
N ASP A 125 -3.54 2.48 19.91
CA ASP A 125 -2.41 3.28 20.36
C ASP A 125 -1.19 2.36 20.62
N ARG A 126 -0.06 2.94 21.03
CA ARG A 126 1.19 2.20 21.21
C ARG A 126 1.16 1.23 22.40
N GLU A 127 0.29 1.45 23.37
CA GLU A 127 0.21 0.70 24.63
C GLU A 127 -0.83 -0.42 24.55
N SER A 128 -1.82 -0.25 23.69
CA SER A 128 -2.87 -1.23 23.41
C SER A 128 -2.32 -2.52 22.79
N ALA A 129 -2.93 -3.64 23.19
CA ALA A 129 -2.67 -4.94 22.58
C ALA A 129 -3.07 -4.95 21.09
N TYR A 130 -2.39 -5.79 20.29
CA TYR A 130 -2.76 -5.99 18.90
C TYR A 130 -4.13 -6.66 18.79
N GLN A 131 -5.00 -6.04 18.01
CA GLN A 131 -6.21 -6.60 17.44
C GLN A 131 -5.90 -7.15 16.05
N TRP A 132 -6.72 -8.06 15.57
CA TRP A 132 -6.47 -8.78 14.33
C TRP A 132 -7.72 -8.84 13.48
N VAL A 133 -7.55 -8.52 12.20
CA VAL A 133 -8.48 -8.90 11.14
C VAL A 133 -8.04 -10.25 10.61
N SER A 134 -8.96 -11.20 10.54
CA SER A 134 -8.70 -12.53 10.01
C SER A 134 -8.58 -12.52 8.47
N TYR A 135 -8.05 -13.59 7.88
CA TYR A 135 -8.03 -13.75 6.42
C TYR A 135 -9.45 -13.76 5.83
N GLU A 136 -10.42 -14.37 6.51
CA GLU A 136 -11.81 -14.39 6.05
C GLU A 136 -12.42 -12.98 6.08
N GLU A 137 -12.19 -12.23 7.15
CA GLU A 137 -12.65 -10.84 7.24
C GLU A 137 -11.94 -9.95 6.21
N ALA A 138 -10.64 -10.12 5.99
CA ALA A 138 -9.90 -9.35 4.99
C ALA A 138 -10.38 -9.66 3.56
N ASP A 139 -10.66 -10.92 3.25
CA ASP A 139 -11.22 -11.37 1.97
C ASP A 139 -12.63 -10.78 1.77
N GLN A 140 -13.47 -10.85 2.79
CA GLN A 140 -14.80 -10.26 2.77
C GLN A 140 -14.74 -8.73 2.57
N ILE A 141 -13.94 -8.01 3.38
CA ILE A 141 -13.78 -6.56 3.25
C ILE A 141 -13.27 -6.19 1.85
N GLY A 142 -12.26 -6.91 1.33
CA GLY A 142 -11.73 -6.69 -0.02
C GLY A 142 -12.79 -6.90 -1.11
N THR A 143 -13.58 -7.96 -0.99
CA THR A 143 -14.71 -8.26 -1.90
C THR A 143 -15.74 -7.13 -1.89
N GLU A 144 -16.12 -6.66 -0.70
CA GLU A 144 -17.09 -5.59 -0.52
C GLU A 144 -16.61 -4.27 -1.15
N ILE A 145 -15.37 -3.89 -0.91
CA ILE A 145 -14.81 -2.66 -1.49
C ILE A 145 -14.75 -2.75 -3.01
N GLY A 146 -14.22 -3.85 -3.55
CA GLY A 146 -14.11 -4.07 -4.99
C GLY A 146 -15.48 -4.04 -5.68
N SER A 147 -16.46 -4.72 -5.07
CA SER A 147 -17.85 -4.71 -5.54
C SER A 147 -18.48 -3.31 -5.48
N GLY A 148 -18.20 -2.55 -4.42
CA GLY A 148 -18.65 -1.17 -4.27
C GLY A 148 -18.05 -0.26 -5.34
N LEU A 149 -16.76 -0.37 -5.63
CA LEU A 149 -16.08 0.39 -6.68
C LEU A 149 -16.69 0.10 -8.06
N ILE A 150 -16.94 -1.18 -8.37
CA ILE A 150 -17.57 -1.59 -9.63
C ILE A 150 -18.99 -1.01 -9.75
N GLN A 151 -19.77 -1.04 -8.67
CA GLN A 151 -21.11 -0.44 -8.66
C GLN A 151 -21.09 1.08 -8.85
N LEU A 152 -20.05 1.75 -8.39
CA LEU A 152 -19.83 3.18 -8.60
C LEU A 152 -19.29 3.52 -9.99
N GLY A 153 -19.13 2.52 -10.87
CA GLY A 153 -18.76 2.68 -12.27
C GLY A 153 -17.26 2.56 -12.56
N GLU A 154 -16.45 2.08 -11.62
CA GLU A 154 -15.08 1.66 -11.93
C GLU A 154 -15.11 0.34 -12.73
N ASN A 155 -14.19 0.20 -13.69
CA ASN A 155 -14.08 -1.04 -14.45
C ASN A 155 -13.14 -2.02 -13.72
N ASN A 156 -13.32 -3.30 -13.96
CA ASN A 156 -12.31 -4.29 -13.61
C ASN A 156 -11.10 -4.14 -14.55
N GLY A 157 -9.93 -4.60 -14.13
CA GLY A 157 -8.75 -4.70 -14.98
C GLY A 157 -7.81 -3.50 -14.98
N GLN A 158 -6.75 -3.63 -15.78
CA GLN A 158 -5.50 -2.88 -15.68
C GLN A 158 -5.57 -1.42 -16.15
N ASN A 159 -6.72 -0.97 -16.65
CA ASN A 159 -6.97 0.41 -17.05
C ASN A 159 -7.72 1.21 -15.97
N THR A 160 -7.95 0.61 -14.80
CA THR A 160 -8.62 1.25 -13.67
C THR A 160 -7.60 1.53 -12.57
N PHE A 161 -7.51 2.81 -12.20
CA PHE A 161 -6.57 3.29 -11.20
C PHE A 161 -7.31 3.82 -9.97
N ILE A 162 -6.91 3.36 -8.79
CA ILE A 162 -7.50 3.75 -7.50
C ILE A 162 -6.46 4.47 -6.66
N GLY A 163 -6.71 5.73 -6.30
CA GLY A 163 -5.80 6.49 -5.47
C GLY A 163 -5.93 6.11 -4.00
N ILE A 164 -4.81 6.01 -3.28
CA ILE A 164 -4.82 5.84 -1.83
C ILE A 164 -3.95 6.93 -1.21
N TYR A 165 -4.58 7.97 -0.66
CA TYR A 165 -3.96 9.07 0.04
C TYR A 165 -4.15 8.93 1.57
N ALA A 166 -3.51 7.91 2.12
CA ALA A 166 -3.67 7.54 3.52
C ALA A 166 -2.38 6.96 4.11
N VAL A 167 -2.24 7.05 5.43
CA VAL A 167 -1.21 6.30 6.17
C VAL A 167 -1.55 4.81 6.20
N ASN A 168 -0.55 3.98 6.50
CA ASN A 168 -0.75 2.53 6.63
C ASN A 168 -1.81 2.21 7.68
N SER A 169 -2.85 1.48 7.28
CA SER A 169 -3.96 1.03 8.12
C SER A 169 -4.60 -0.23 7.56
N VAL A 170 -5.54 -0.81 8.30
CA VAL A 170 -6.36 -1.94 7.81
C VAL A 170 -7.12 -1.53 6.55
N GLU A 171 -7.70 -0.33 6.54
CA GLU A 171 -8.45 0.23 5.41
C GLU A 171 -7.56 0.42 4.19
N TRP A 172 -6.33 0.91 4.38
CA TRP A 172 -5.33 0.99 3.30
C TRP A 172 -5.13 -0.41 2.69
N MET A 173 -4.83 -1.41 3.54
CA MET A 173 -4.48 -2.75 3.09
C MET A 173 -5.63 -3.47 2.40
N THR A 174 -6.82 -3.35 2.94
CA THR A 174 -8.01 -3.98 2.37
C THR A 174 -8.50 -3.27 1.10
N THR A 175 -8.20 -1.97 0.93
CA THR A 175 -8.38 -1.27 -0.36
C THR A 175 -7.41 -1.79 -1.42
N ALA A 176 -6.14 -1.99 -1.09
CA ALA A 176 -5.17 -2.57 -2.03
C ALA A 176 -5.54 -4.02 -2.41
N LEU A 177 -5.96 -4.84 -1.43
CA LEU A 177 -6.50 -6.18 -1.69
C LEU A 177 -7.69 -6.13 -2.66
N ALA A 178 -8.64 -5.22 -2.44
CA ALA A 178 -9.79 -5.04 -3.33
C ALA A 178 -9.38 -4.72 -4.76
N CYS A 179 -8.33 -3.90 -4.95
CA CYS A 179 -7.79 -3.60 -6.27
C CYS A 179 -7.27 -4.89 -6.93
N HIS A 180 -6.45 -5.68 -6.23
CA HIS A 180 -5.94 -6.95 -6.75
C HIS A 180 -7.03 -7.98 -6.98
N PHE A 181 -8.12 -7.98 -6.22
CA PHE A 181 -9.24 -8.91 -6.44
C PHE A 181 -9.96 -8.67 -7.76
N HIS A 182 -9.83 -7.48 -8.33
CA HIS A 182 -10.45 -7.10 -9.60
C HIS A 182 -9.45 -6.61 -10.65
N SER A 183 -8.17 -6.93 -10.49
CA SER A 183 -7.08 -6.55 -11.39
C SER A 183 -6.98 -5.03 -11.63
N MET A 184 -7.46 -4.22 -10.70
CA MET A 184 -7.28 -2.76 -10.70
C MET A 184 -5.90 -2.43 -10.14
N VAL A 185 -5.39 -1.25 -10.51
CA VAL A 185 -4.07 -0.76 -10.07
C VAL A 185 -4.27 0.30 -9.01
N TYR A 186 -3.69 0.14 -7.83
CA TYR A 186 -3.70 1.22 -6.84
C TYR A 186 -2.49 2.15 -7.03
N VAL A 187 -2.70 3.43 -6.70
CA VAL A 187 -1.71 4.51 -6.84
C VAL A 187 -1.59 5.22 -5.49
N PRO A 188 -0.54 4.93 -4.70
CA PRO A 188 -0.30 5.61 -3.43
C PRO A 188 0.00 7.10 -3.64
N LEU A 189 -0.61 7.95 -2.81
CA LEU A 189 -0.35 9.38 -2.74
C LEU A 189 0.25 9.70 -1.36
N TYR A 190 1.37 10.43 -1.33
CA TYR A 190 2.09 10.74 -0.10
C TYR A 190 2.06 12.23 0.22
N ASP A 191 1.95 12.54 1.53
CA ASP A 191 1.95 13.92 2.04
C ASP A 191 3.23 14.69 1.66
N THR A 192 4.35 13.98 1.50
CA THR A 192 5.67 14.55 1.26
C THR A 192 5.92 14.99 -0.19
N LEU A 193 5.06 14.62 -1.14
CA LEU A 193 5.25 14.94 -2.55
C LEU A 193 4.85 16.38 -2.91
N GLY A 194 3.96 16.99 -2.12
CA GLY A 194 3.45 18.34 -2.34
C GLY A 194 2.34 18.44 -3.41
N GLU A 195 1.61 19.56 -3.41
CA GLU A 195 0.46 19.79 -4.30
C GLU A 195 0.78 19.60 -5.80
N PRO A 196 1.90 20.12 -6.36
CA PRO A 196 2.22 19.94 -7.79
C PRO A 196 2.34 18.47 -8.20
N ALA A 197 2.92 17.64 -7.33
CA ALA A 197 3.05 16.21 -7.57
C ALA A 197 1.69 15.51 -7.53
N ILE A 198 0.83 15.82 -6.55
CA ILE A 198 -0.52 15.25 -6.46
C ILE A 198 -1.35 15.57 -7.72
N ILE A 199 -1.27 16.82 -8.21
CA ILE A 199 -1.93 17.23 -9.47
C ILE A 199 -1.40 16.40 -10.64
N HIS A 200 -0.07 16.29 -10.75
CA HIS A 200 0.58 15.52 -11.82
C HIS A 200 0.13 14.06 -11.81
N ILE A 201 0.13 13.42 -10.64
CA ILE A 201 -0.24 12.01 -10.48
C ILE A 201 -1.70 11.78 -10.86
N ILE A 202 -2.62 12.57 -10.30
CA ILE A 202 -4.07 12.41 -10.57
C ILE A 202 -4.35 12.59 -12.06
N ASN A 203 -3.74 13.58 -12.70
CA ASN A 203 -3.95 13.84 -14.12
C ASN A 203 -3.31 12.79 -15.03
N GLN A 204 -2.12 12.28 -14.67
CA GLN A 204 -1.44 11.25 -15.47
C GLN A 204 -2.15 9.89 -15.39
N THR A 205 -2.63 9.53 -14.20
CA THR A 205 -3.32 8.24 -13.94
C THR A 205 -4.84 8.33 -14.11
N LEU A 206 -5.36 9.52 -14.40
CA LEU A 206 -6.78 9.80 -14.59
C LEU A 206 -7.65 9.32 -13.41
N LEU A 207 -7.15 9.46 -12.18
CA LEU A 207 -7.85 8.98 -10.98
C LEU A 207 -9.25 9.59 -10.89
N LYS A 208 -10.24 8.72 -10.71
CA LYS A 208 -11.64 9.09 -10.46
C LYS A 208 -12.00 8.96 -8.98
N THR A 209 -11.42 7.99 -8.30
CA THR A 209 -11.69 7.68 -6.90
C THR A 209 -10.39 7.67 -6.09
N VAL A 210 -10.36 8.38 -4.97
CA VAL A 210 -9.23 8.42 -4.04
C VAL A 210 -9.70 8.12 -2.61
N PHE A 211 -9.05 7.17 -1.93
CA PHE A 211 -9.25 6.87 -0.52
C PHE A 211 -8.41 7.83 0.34
N VAL A 212 -9.00 8.45 1.36
CA VAL A 212 -8.33 9.49 2.15
C VAL A 212 -8.61 9.30 3.64
N ASP A 213 -7.57 9.39 4.48
CA ASP A 213 -7.71 9.20 5.94
C ASP A 213 -7.77 10.49 6.75
N LYS A 214 -7.21 11.59 6.23
CA LYS A 214 -7.08 12.88 6.95
C LYS A 214 -7.98 13.97 6.37
N PRO A 215 -8.67 14.75 7.20
CA PRO A 215 -9.43 15.92 6.75
C PRO A 215 -8.59 16.94 5.98
N GLU A 216 -7.32 17.11 6.36
CA GLU A 216 -6.38 18.02 5.70
C GLU A 216 -6.15 17.62 4.24
N ASN A 217 -6.02 16.32 3.98
CA ASN A 217 -5.82 15.77 2.64
C ASN A 217 -7.10 15.88 1.80
N VAL A 218 -8.28 15.75 2.42
CA VAL A 218 -9.57 16.03 1.75
C VAL A 218 -9.61 17.48 1.30
N LEU A 219 -9.35 18.42 2.22
CA LEU A 219 -9.36 19.86 1.92
C LEU A 219 -8.33 20.24 0.84
N ALA A 220 -7.15 19.61 0.86
CA ALA A 220 -6.14 19.78 -0.17
C ALA A 220 -6.66 19.36 -1.55
N LEU A 221 -7.28 18.17 -1.66
CA LEU A 221 -7.88 17.72 -2.93
C LEU A 221 -9.01 18.63 -3.41
N LEU A 222 -9.87 19.10 -2.50
CA LEU A 222 -10.97 20.03 -2.85
C LEU A 222 -10.43 21.38 -3.36
N LYS A 223 -9.38 21.92 -2.73
CA LYS A 223 -8.70 23.15 -3.18
C LYS A 223 -8.13 22.98 -4.60
N LEU A 224 -7.69 21.78 -4.93
CA LEU A 224 -7.08 21.45 -6.22
C LEU A 224 -8.09 21.04 -7.30
N ALA A 225 -9.39 20.95 -7.00
CA ALA A 225 -10.41 20.36 -7.88
C ALA A 225 -10.40 20.88 -9.32
N ASN A 226 -10.16 22.18 -9.54
CA ASN A 226 -10.08 22.79 -10.87
C ASN A 226 -8.87 22.30 -11.71
N GLN A 227 -7.85 21.75 -11.06
CA GLN A 227 -6.64 21.22 -11.69
C GLN A 227 -6.67 19.70 -11.84
N VAL A 228 -7.60 19.00 -11.17
CA VAL A 228 -7.73 17.53 -11.16
C VAL A 228 -9.13 17.09 -11.58
N SER A 229 -9.56 17.55 -12.75
CA SER A 229 -10.96 17.41 -13.23
C SER A 229 -11.46 15.96 -13.36
N THR A 230 -10.56 14.96 -13.39
CA THR A 230 -10.92 13.54 -13.41
C THR A 230 -11.40 13.03 -12.07
N LEU A 231 -10.97 13.63 -10.96
CA LEU A 231 -11.35 13.22 -9.61
C LEU A 231 -12.84 13.49 -9.39
N LYS A 232 -13.61 12.41 -9.18
CA LYS A 232 -15.06 12.47 -8.94
C LYS A 232 -15.42 12.11 -7.51
N ARG A 233 -14.58 11.35 -6.82
CA ARG A 233 -14.93 10.76 -5.54
C ARG A 233 -13.78 10.69 -4.56
N ILE A 234 -14.10 11.03 -3.32
CA ILE A 234 -13.26 10.79 -2.14
C ILE A 234 -13.96 9.77 -1.25
N VAL A 235 -13.26 8.69 -0.92
CA VAL A 235 -13.70 7.67 0.04
C VAL A 235 -12.95 7.86 1.35
N LEU A 236 -13.67 8.24 2.41
CA LEU A 236 -13.09 8.51 3.72
C LEU A 236 -12.85 7.21 4.49
N THR A 237 -11.58 6.91 4.79
CA THR A 237 -11.21 5.74 5.63
C THR A 237 -11.34 6.03 7.13
N LYS A 238 -11.38 7.31 7.51
CA LYS A 238 -11.65 7.76 8.88
C LYS A 238 -12.75 8.82 8.88
N LYS A 239 -13.41 8.99 10.03
CA LYS A 239 -14.47 10.01 10.18
C LYS A 239 -13.89 11.42 10.11
N LEU A 240 -14.61 12.33 9.46
CA LEU A 240 -14.34 13.76 9.57
C LEU A 240 -14.71 14.27 10.98
N PRO A 241 -14.05 15.32 11.48
CA PRO A 241 -14.45 16.01 12.70
C PRO A 241 -15.90 16.53 12.58
N SER A 242 -16.73 16.23 13.58
CA SER A 242 -18.18 16.54 13.54
C SER A 242 -18.47 18.03 13.33
N ASP A 243 -17.60 18.91 13.84
CA ASP A 243 -17.68 20.36 13.70
C ASP A 243 -17.36 20.86 12.29
N LYS A 244 -16.64 20.06 11.48
CA LYS A 244 -16.20 20.41 10.12
C LYS A 244 -16.86 19.59 9.02
N ASP A 245 -17.50 18.47 9.35
CA ASP A 245 -18.03 17.51 8.37
C ASP A 245 -18.98 18.18 7.36
N LEU A 246 -19.97 18.93 7.86
CA LEU A 246 -20.94 19.62 7.00
C LEU A 246 -20.26 20.65 6.07
N GLU A 247 -19.30 21.41 6.58
CA GLU A 247 -18.55 22.41 5.81
C GLU A 247 -17.75 21.74 4.67
N ILE A 248 -17.01 20.67 5.00
CA ILE A 248 -16.19 19.93 4.03
C ILE A 248 -17.07 19.31 2.94
N ARG A 249 -18.21 18.71 3.31
CA ARG A 249 -19.15 18.13 2.34
C ARG A 249 -19.79 19.18 1.44
N ASN A 250 -20.12 20.36 1.96
CA ASN A 250 -20.64 21.46 1.16
C ASN A 250 -19.59 21.94 0.14
N LYS A 251 -18.34 22.15 0.57
CA LYS A 251 -17.23 22.48 -0.34
C LYS A 251 -17.03 21.42 -1.43
N ALA A 252 -17.11 20.14 -1.06
CA ALA A 252 -17.00 19.05 -2.04
C ALA A 252 -18.12 19.09 -3.08
N LYS A 253 -19.35 19.36 -2.65
CA LYS A 253 -20.50 19.52 -3.56
C LYS A 253 -20.34 20.71 -4.50
N GLU A 254 -19.81 21.83 -4.01
CA GLU A 254 -19.55 23.03 -4.84
C GLU A 254 -18.58 22.75 -5.98
N VAL A 255 -17.58 21.90 -5.75
CA VAL A 255 -16.59 21.50 -6.77
C VAL A 255 -16.94 20.19 -7.50
N GLY A 256 -18.12 19.62 -7.24
CA GLY A 256 -18.61 18.41 -7.91
C GLY A 256 -17.89 17.12 -7.54
N ILE A 257 -17.30 17.04 -6.34
CA ILE A 257 -16.67 15.83 -5.79
C ILE A 257 -17.61 15.17 -4.79
N GLU A 258 -17.91 13.90 -5.01
CA GLU A 258 -18.67 13.06 -4.08
C GLU A 258 -17.80 12.65 -2.89
N ILE A 259 -18.31 12.82 -1.66
CA ILE A 259 -17.67 12.28 -0.45
C ILE A 259 -18.54 11.15 0.12
N MET A 260 -17.98 9.95 0.18
CA MET A 260 -18.59 8.80 0.85
C MET A 260 -17.64 8.22 1.90
N THR A 261 -18.17 7.45 2.84
CA THR A 261 -17.36 6.76 3.84
C THR A 261 -16.98 5.35 3.38
N TYR A 262 -15.90 4.82 3.95
CA TYR A 262 -15.47 3.44 3.74
C TYR A 262 -16.57 2.42 4.00
N ASN A 263 -17.33 2.60 5.08
CA ASN A 263 -18.44 1.69 5.42
C ASN A 263 -19.60 1.79 4.43
N GLN A 264 -19.95 2.99 3.95
CA GLN A 264 -20.95 3.14 2.90
C GLN A 264 -20.53 2.44 1.61
N LEU A 265 -19.25 2.48 1.25
CA LEU A 265 -18.73 1.76 0.08
C LEU A 265 -18.85 0.24 0.27
N ARG A 266 -18.52 -0.25 1.47
CA ARG A 266 -18.66 -1.67 1.81
C ARG A 266 -20.12 -2.12 1.78
N GLU A 267 -21.03 -1.37 2.41
CA GLU A 267 -22.47 -1.64 2.39
C GLU A 267 -23.02 -1.67 0.96
N LEU A 268 -22.59 -0.74 0.11
CA LEU A 268 -22.92 -0.75 -1.32
C LEU A 268 -22.44 -2.06 -1.97
N GLY A 269 -21.18 -2.43 -1.76
CA GLY A 269 -20.61 -3.68 -2.28
C GLY A 269 -21.32 -4.94 -1.80
N GLN A 270 -21.69 -5.01 -0.52
CA GLN A 270 -22.45 -6.11 0.07
C GLN A 270 -23.80 -6.32 -0.62
N SER A 271 -24.44 -5.23 -1.07
CA SER A 271 -25.75 -5.30 -1.72
C SER A 271 -25.72 -6.01 -3.09
N LYS A 272 -24.56 -6.01 -3.76
CA LYS A 272 -24.34 -6.68 -5.04
C LYS A 272 -22.87 -7.10 -5.20
N PRO A 273 -22.47 -8.24 -4.60
CA PRO A 273 -21.12 -8.73 -4.69
C PRO A 273 -20.72 -9.05 -6.14
N ALA A 274 -19.56 -8.58 -6.55
CA ALA A 274 -18.96 -8.88 -7.84
C ALA A 274 -18.05 -10.10 -7.73
N VAL A 275 -18.02 -10.93 -8.77
CA VAL A 275 -17.05 -12.02 -8.88
C VAL A 275 -15.66 -11.43 -9.02
N HIS A 276 -14.68 -11.97 -8.29
CA HIS A 276 -13.28 -11.59 -8.43
C HIS A 276 -12.83 -11.73 -9.89
N HIS A 277 -12.01 -10.78 -10.34
CA HIS A 277 -11.31 -10.80 -11.61
C HIS A 277 -9.82 -10.78 -11.29
N PRO A 278 -9.21 -11.95 -11.01
CA PRO A 278 -7.82 -12.02 -10.54
C PRO A 278 -6.83 -11.61 -11.63
N PRO A 279 -5.66 -11.05 -11.24
CA PRO A 279 -4.63 -10.61 -12.15
C PRO A 279 -3.81 -11.78 -12.67
N THR A 280 -3.07 -11.52 -13.73
CA THR A 280 -1.96 -12.34 -14.23
C THR A 280 -0.63 -11.83 -13.67
N PRO A 281 0.46 -12.62 -13.76
CA PRO A 281 1.77 -12.19 -13.25
C PRO A 281 2.35 -10.96 -13.94
N ASP A 282 1.97 -10.71 -15.20
CA ASP A 282 2.44 -9.57 -15.99
C ASP A 282 1.60 -8.31 -15.79
N ASP A 283 0.44 -8.43 -15.14
CA ASP A 283 -0.39 -7.28 -14.78
C ASP A 283 0.32 -6.40 -13.74
N ILE A 284 0.08 -5.10 -13.84
CA ILE A 284 0.51 -4.07 -12.90
C ILE A 284 -0.14 -4.32 -11.53
N PHE A 285 0.71 -4.43 -10.52
CA PHE A 285 0.39 -4.56 -9.10
C PHE A 285 0.13 -3.19 -8.45
N GLU A 286 1.04 -2.23 -8.68
CA GLU A 286 0.94 -0.85 -8.21
C GLU A 286 1.72 0.11 -9.12
N ILE A 287 1.39 1.40 -9.04
CA ILE A 287 2.24 2.48 -9.57
C ILE A 287 2.66 3.37 -8.41
N CYS A 288 3.94 3.31 -8.04
CA CYS A 288 4.50 4.10 -6.95
C CYS A 288 5.25 5.32 -7.50
N TYR A 289 4.82 6.52 -7.14
CA TYR A 289 5.47 7.74 -7.58
C TYR A 289 6.62 8.15 -6.66
N THR A 290 7.76 8.49 -7.26
CA THR A 290 8.96 8.95 -6.55
C THR A 290 9.31 10.37 -6.97
N SER A 291 9.89 11.15 -6.04
CA SER A 291 10.39 12.50 -6.35
C SER A 291 11.58 12.38 -7.30
N GLY A 292 11.35 12.55 -8.59
CA GLY A 292 12.40 12.50 -9.60
C GLY A 292 13.34 13.70 -9.50
N THR A 293 14.59 13.53 -9.92
CA THR A 293 15.60 14.61 -10.00
C THR A 293 15.21 15.72 -11.00
N THR A 294 14.26 15.45 -11.89
CA THR A 294 13.79 16.34 -12.97
C THR A 294 12.56 17.19 -12.58
N GLY A 295 12.19 17.24 -11.30
CA GLY A 295 11.14 18.10 -10.76
C GLY A 295 9.74 17.47 -10.68
N LEU A 296 9.25 16.82 -11.75
CA LEU A 296 7.99 16.07 -11.70
C LEU A 296 8.22 14.61 -11.25
N PRO A 297 7.34 14.05 -10.40
CA PRO A 297 7.51 12.69 -9.91
C PRO A 297 7.27 11.68 -11.03
N LYS A 298 7.98 10.55 -10.99
CA LYS A 298 7.85 9.47 -11.98
C LYS A 298 7.20 8.26 -11.35
N GLY A 299 6.22 7.67 -12.05
CA GLY A 299 5.55 6.44 -11.62
C GLY A 299 6.41 5.21 -11.92
N ALA A 300 6.95 4.58 -10.88
CA ALA A 300 7.56 3.27 -10.97
C ALA A 300 6.46 2.20 -11.04
N ILE A 301 6.45 1.44 -12.14
CA ILE A 301 5.47 0.38 -12.37
C ILE A 301 6.00 -0.92 -11.79
N LEU A 302 5.27 -1.50 -10.84
CA LEU A 302 5.49 -2.86 -10.39
C LEU A 302 4.40 -3.76 -10.95
N THR A 303 4.81 -4.89 -11.50
CA THR A 303 3.93 -6.00 -11.93
C THR A 303 3.78 -7.03 -10.82
N HIS A 304 2.77 -7.87 -10.88
CA HIS A 304 2.56 -8.92 -9.89
C HIS A 304 3.79 -9.85 -9.75
N LYS A 305 4.49 -10.19 -10.83
CA LYS A 305 5.67 -11.08 -10.80
C LYS A 305 6.91 -10.48 -10.12
N ASN A 306 7.03 -9.15 -10.06
CA ASN A 306 8.20 -8.45 -9.52
C ASN A 306 7.88 -7.59 -8.29
N ALA A 307 6.64 -7.63 -7.81
CA ALA A 307 6.23 -7.14 -6.51
C ALA A 307 6.66 -8.10 -5.38
#